data_AF-A0AA92I2J2-F1
#
_entry.id   AF-A0AA92I2J2-F1
#
_cell.length_a   1.000
_cell.length_b   1.000
_cell.length_c   1.000
_cell.angle_alpha   90.00
_cell.angle_beta   90.00
_cell.angle_gamma   90.00
#
_symmetry.space_group_name_H-M   'P 1'
#
loop_
_entity.id
_entity.type
_entity.pdbx_description
1 polymer ?
#
loop_
_entity_poly.entity_id
_entity_poly.type
_entity_poly.pdbx_seq_one_letter_code
_entity_poly.pdbx_strand_id
1 'polypeptide(L)'
;MTPGDHPPPFPPGSLLFHADRLLGRIVGAGRWLVFAVTLLLFLQWPLRDLLQAYSREANDLAQWLFALYVSMAVPYATRAGTHLAADSLGHRLPKALRARMNMLGALLVRLPWSLFILVTGWGMMSRSVLQLETFPDTFNPGYFVVKAGAWLMALLCLAQALLDIARGRH
;
A
#
# COMPACT_ATOMS: atom_id res chain seq x y z
N MET A 1 15.74 2.43 21.49
CA MET A 1 16.06 1.54 20.35
C MET A 1 17.50 1.10 20.50
N THR A 2 17.75 -0.16 20.85
CA THR A 2 19.11 -0.73 20.93
C THR A 2 19.41 -1.53 19.66
N PRO A 3 20.68 -1.62 19.21
CA PRO A 3 21.05 -2.12 17.87
C PRO A 3 20.82 -3.63 17.60
N GLY A 4 20.13 -4.35 18.49
CA GLY A 4 19.95 -5.81 18.43
C GLY A 4 18.50 -6.31 18.29
N ASP A 5 17.51 -5.42 18.15
CA ASP A 5 16.07 -5.77 18.18
C ASP A 5 15.45 -5.99 16.77
N HIS A 6 16.25 -6.24 15.74
CA HIS A 6 15.74 -6.59 14.40
C HIS A 6 15.67 -8.12 14.26
N PRO A 7 14.54 -8.70 13.82
CA PRO A 7 14.50 -10.13 13.51
C PRO A 7 15.61 -10.45 12.51
N PRO A 8 16.26 -11.62 12.62
CA PRO A 8 17.37 -11.96 11.75
C PRO A 8 16.92 -11.83 10.30
N PRO A 9 17.67 -11.11 9.46
CA PRO A 9 17.35 -11.04 8.04
C PRO A 9 17.33 -12.46 7.47
N PHE A 10 16.47 -12.68 6.46
CA PHE A 10 16.52 -13.93 5.71
C PHE A 10 17.96 -14.21 5.24
N PRO A 11 18.39 -15.48 5.19
CA PRO A 11 19.74 -15.82 4.79
C PRO A 11 20.05 -15.20 3.41
N PRO A 12 21.20 -14.50 3.27
CA PRO A 12 21.55 -13.81 2.04
C PRO A 12 21.62 -14.80 0.88
N GLY A 13 20.98 -14.47 -0.24
CA GLY A 13 20.87 -15.33 -1.43
C GLY A 13 19.63 -16.24 -1.48
N SER A 14 18.82 -16.30 -0.42
CA SER A 14 17.54 -17.03 -0.46
C SER A 14 16.47 -16.30 -1.28
N LEU A 15 15.53 -17.05 -1.87
CA LEU A 15 14.38 -16.48 -2.59
C LEU A 15 13.58 -15.50 -1.72
N LEU A 16 13.39 -15.81 -0.43
CA LEU A 16 12.69 -14.96 0.53
C LEU A 16 13.45 -13.66 0.81
N PHE A 17 14.78 -13.69 0.84
CA PHE A 17 15.61 -12.49 0.96
C PHE A 17 15.42 -11.55 -0.25
N HIS A 18 15.44 -12.10 -1.46
CA HIS A 18 15.21 -11.32 -2.68
C HIS A 18 13.79 -10.76 -2.75
N ALA A 19 12.78 -11.58 -2.42
CA ALA A 19 11.38 -11.17 -2.37
C ALA A 19 11.16 -10.03 -1.36
N ASP A 20 11.72 -10.15 -0.15
CA ASP A 20 11.60 -9.12 0.87
C ASP A 20 12.26 -7.80 0.47
N ARG A 21 13.46 -7.87 -0.12
CA ARG A 21 14.17 -6.68 -0.60
C ARG A 21 13.45 -6.03 -1.77
N LEU A 22 12.89 -6.82 -2.67
CA LEU A 22 12.09 -6.34 -3.80
C LEU A 22 10.82 -5.65 -3.29
N LEU A 23 10.08 -6.28 -2.38
CA LEU A 23 8.88 -5.70 -1.79
C LEU A 23 9.22 -4.37 -1.10
N GLY A 24 10.28 -4.33 -0.28
CA GLY A 24 10.73 -3.12 0.38
C GLY A 24 11.10 -1.99 -0.59
N ARG A 25 11.70 -2.33 -1.75
CA ARG A 25 12.02 -1.36 -2.81
C ARG A 25 10.78 -0.83 -3.51
N ILE A 26 9.88 -1.72 -3.95
CA ILE A 26 8.61 -1.34 -4.62
C ILE A 26 7.84 -0.38 -3.73
N VAL A 27 7.59 -0.83 -2.51
CA VAL A 27 6.78 -0.11 -1.54
C VAL A 27 7.47 1.18 -1.09
N GLY A 28 8.80 1.18 -0.95
CA GLY A 28 9.59 2.37 -0.62
C GLY A 28 9.71 3.41 -1.74
N ALA A 29 9.60 2.99 -3.01
CA ALA A 29 9.61 3.89 -4.17
C ALA A 29 8.33 4.72 -4.25
N GLY A 30 7.21 4.18 -3.76
CA GLY A 30 5.92 4.88 -3.71
C GLY A 30 5.97 6.24 -3.02
N ARG A 31 6.92 6.48 -2.11
CA ARG A 31 7.08 7.78 -1.41
C ARG A 31 7.16 8.98 -2.36
N TRP A 32 7.75 8.80 -3.55
CA TRP A 32 7.96 9.90 -4.48
C TRP A 32 6.68 10.33 -5.17
N LEU A 33 5.67 9.44 -5.24
CA LEU A 33 4.36 9.76 -5.80
C LEU A 33 3.65 10.84 -4.99
N VAL A 34 3.94 11.00 -3.70
CA VAL A 34 3.28 12.01 -2.87
C VAL A 34 3.53 13.41 -3.41
N PHE A 35 4.74 13.71 -3.92
CA PHE A 35 5.06 15.01 -4.49
C PHE A 35 4.23 15.30 -5.74
N ALA A 36 4.09 14.29 -6.62
CA ALA A 36 3.28 14.41 -7.82
C ALA A 36 1.79 14.59 -7.47
N VAL A 37 1.26 13.80 -6.53
CA VAL A 37 -0.13 13.93 -6.06
C VAL A 37 -0.37 15.30 -5.44
N THR A 38 0.49 15.75 -4.52
CA THR A 38 0.36 17.06 -3.88
C THR A 38 0.42 18.19 -4.90
N LEU A 39 1.32 18.12 -5.88
CA LEU A 39 1.40 19.10 -6.95
C LEU A 39 0.11 19.14 -7.76
N LEU A 40 -0.42 17.98 -8.17
CA LEU A 40 -1.65 17.92 -8.97
C LEU A 40 -2.87 18.43 -8.18
N LEU A 41 -3.01 18.06 -6.91
CA LEU A 41 -4.08 18.56 -6.04
C LEU A 41 -3.98 20.08 -5.85
N PHE A 42 -2.77 20.59 -5.65
CA PHE A 42 -2.54 22.03 -5.59
C PHE A 42 -2.91 22.72 -6.91
N LEU A 43 -2.52 22.11 -8.05
CA LEU A 43 -2.72 22.64 -9.39
C LEU A 43 -4.20 22.65 -9.83
N GLN A 44 -5.08 21.89 -9.17
CA GLN A 44 -6.53 21.94 -9.44
C GLN A 44 -7.11 23.33 -9.24
N TRP A 45 -6.78 24.01 -8.14
CA TRP A 45 -7.27 25.36 -7.85
C TRP A 45 -6.88 26.38 -8.94
N PRO A 46 -5.60 26.57 -9.31
CA PRO A 46 -5.22 27.53 -10.33
C PRO A 46 -5.69 27.12 -11.74
N LEU A 47 -5.72 25.83 -12.06
CA LEU A 47 -6.27 25.36 -13.34
C LEU A 47 -7.77 25.67 -13.46
N ARG A 48 -8.51 25.51 -12.36
CA ARG A 48 -9.94 25.82 -12.32
C ARG A 48 -10.17 27.32 -12.38
N ASP A 49 -9.54 28.10 -11.50
CA ASP A 49 -9.95 29.48 -11.25
C ASP A 49 -9.22 30.51 -12.13
N LEU A 50 -7.96 30.26 -12.51
CA LEU A 50 -7.18 31.16 -13.38
C LEU A 50 -7.28 30.76 -14.85
N LEU A 51 -7.04 29.48 -15.16
CA LEU A 51 -6.97 28.98 -16.54
C LEU A 51 -8.31 28.46 -17.07
N GLN A 52 -9.27 28.15 -16.18
CA GLN A 52 -10.59 27.61 -16.51
C GLN A 52 -10.53 26.35 -17.41
N ALA A 53 -9.44 25.58 -17.32
CA ALA A 53 -9.16 24.42 -18.16
C ALA A 53 -8.30 23.40 -17.40
N TYR A 54 -8.32 22.12 -17.84
CA TYR A 54 -7.47 21.02 -17.33
C TYR A 54 -7.62 20.62 -15.85
N SER A 55 -8.47 21.31 -15.07
CA SER A 55 -8.66 20.99 -13.65
C SER A 55 -9.21 19.58 -13.42
N ARG A 56 -10.00 19.05 -14.36
CA ARG A 56 -10.61 17.72 -14.25
C ARG A 56 -9.59 16.63 -14.57
N GLU A 57 -8.79 16.84 -15.61
CA GLU A 57 -7.68 16.00 -16.04
C GLU A 57 -6.59 15.91 -14.97
N ALA A 58 -6.28 17.03 -14.31
CA ALA A 58 -5.38 17.04 -13.15
C ALA A 58 -5.94 16.24 -11.97
N ASN A 59 -7.27 16.22 -11.77
CA ASN A 59 -7.92 15.41 -10.74
C ASN A 59 -7.89 13.92 -11.07
N ASP A 60 -8.27 13.57 -12.29
CA ASP A 60 -8.25 12.19 -12.79
C ASP A 60 -6.84 11.58 -12.64
N LEU A 61 -5.80 12.31 -13.06
CA LEU A 61 -4.41 11.86 -12.90
C LEU A 61 -4.01 11.78 -11.42
N ALA A 62 -4.42 12.74 -10.59
CA ALA A 62 -4.16 12.70 -9.16
C ALA A 62 -4.78 11.46 -8.51
N GLN A 63 -5.98 11.04 -8.92
CA GLN A 63 -6.65 9.86 -8.40
C GLN A 63 -5.88 8.57 -8.72
N TRP A 64 -5.30 8.43 -9.92
CA TRP A 64 -4.50 7.25 -10.26
C TRP A 64 -3.21 7.21 -9.45
N LEU A 65 -2.48 8.33 -9.42
CA LEU A 65 -1.23 8.43 -8.68
C LEU A 65 -1.46 8.27 -7.18
N PHE A 66 -2.58 8.76 -6.66
CA PHE A 66 -2.98 8.56 -5.27
C PHE A 66 -3.33 7.10 -4.98
N ALA A 67 -4.08 6.42 -5.85
CA ALA A 67 -4.37 5.00 -5.68
C ALA A 67 -3.08 4.15 -5.67
N LEU A 68 -2.15 4.43 -6.58
CA LEU A 68 -0.83 3.79 -6.60
C LEU A 68 -0.02 4.12 -5.34
N TYR A 69 0.03 5.40 -4.95
CA TYR A 69 0.68 5.84 -3.73
C TYR A 69 0.16 5.10 -2.51
N VAL A 70 -1.16 5.09 -2.29
CA VAL A 70 -1.80 4.42 -1.15
C VAL A 70 -1.53 2.92 -1.18
N SER A 71 -1.58 2.28 -2.36
CA SER A 71 -1.34 0.85 -2.50
C SER A 71 0.05 0.42 -2.00
N MET A 72 1.03 1.32 -2.12
CA MET A 72 2.38 1.13 -1.58
C MET A 72 2.50 1.65 -0.14
N ALA A 73 1.99 2.84 0.17
CA ALA A 73 2.15 3.48 1.47
C ALA A 73 1.54 2.67 2.63
N VAL A 74 0.42 1.98 2.41
CA VAL A 74 -0.22 1.14 3.44
C VAL A 74 0.70 -0.03 3.86
N PRO A 75 1.14 -0.92 2.95
CA PRO A 75 2.15 -1.93 3.28
C PRO A 75 3.45 -1.34 3.84
N TYR A 76 3.88 -0.16 3.38
CA TYR A 76 5.09 0.50 3.88
C TYR A 76 4.97 0.84 5.37
N ALA A 77 3.88 1.52 5.75
CA ALA A 77 3.62 1.92 7.12
C ALA A 77 3.48 0.70 8.04
N THR A 78 2.78 -0.35 7.56
CA THR A 78 2.67 -1.62 8.28
C THR A 78 4.04 -2.29 8.46
N ARG A 79 4.93 -2.23 7.44
CA ARG A 79 6.30 -2.76 7.51
C ARG A 79 7.18 -1.99 8.48
N ALA A 80 7.10 -0.67 8.46
CA ALA A 80 7.87 0.23 9.33
C ALA A 80 7.40 0.17 10.80
N GLY A 81 6.23 -0.42 11.06
CA GLY A 81 5.64 -0.48 12.40
C GLY A 81 5.09 0.86 12.87
N THR A 82 4.99 1.86 11.99
CA THR A 82 4.63 3.25 12.31
C THR A 82 3.12 3.46 12.48
N HIS A 83 2.38 2.45 12.95
CA HIS A 83 0.98 2.64 13.30
C HIS A 83 0.91 3.49 14.57
N LEU A 84 0.76 4.81 14.44
CA LEU A 84 0.78 5.78 15.54
C LEU A 84 -0.09 5.37 16.76
N ALA A 85 -1.24 4.74 16.53
CA ALA A 85 -2.13 4.27 17.60
C ALA A 85 -1.65 2.97 18.29
N ALA A 86 -1.02 2.07 17.55
CA ALA A 86 -0.44 0.84 18.13
C ALA A 86 0.89 1.14 18.85
N ASP A 87 1.63 2.15 18.41
CA ASP A 87 2.88 2.57 19.04
C ASP A 87 2.66 3.25 20.40
N SER A 88 1.62 4.08 20.54
CA SER A 88 1.32 4.77 21.82
C SER A 88 0.84 3.81 22.92
N LEU A 89 0.01 2.83 22.57
CA LEU A 89 -0.40 1.73 23.47
C LEU A 89 0.71 0.69 23.66
N GLY A 90 1.46 0.40 22.59
CA GLY A 90 2.48 -0.64 22.55
C GLY A 90 3.67 -0.37 23.45
N HIS A 91 4.06 0.89 23.68
CA HIS A 91 5.15 1.25 24.59
C HIS A 91 4.96 0.72 26.01
N ARG A 92 3.71 0.51 26.44
CA ARG A 92 3.37 -0.02 27.78
C ARG A 92 3.33 -1.55 27.82
N LEU A 93 3.33 -2.22 26.67
CA LEU A 93 3.27 -3.68 26.59
C LEU A 93 4.66 -4.34 26.63
N PRO A 94 4.80 -5.49 27.32
CA PRO A 94 6.01 -6.31 27.25
C PRO A 94 6.34 -6.72 25.81
N LYS A 95 7.64 -6.80 25.48
CA LYS A 95 8.13 -7.12 24.12
C LYS A 95 7.51 -8.42 23.57
N ALA A 96 7.44 -9.47 24.38
CA ALA A 96 6.87 -10.76 23.99
C ALA A 96 5.37 -10.68 23.64
N LEU A 97 4.60 -9.87 24.37
CA LEU A 97 3.18 -9.67 24.09
C LEU A 97 2.99 -8.86 22.79
N ARG A 98 3.82 -7.84 22.56
CA ARG A 98 3.82 -7.07 21.31
C ARG A 98 4.13 -7.94 20.09
N ALA A 99 5.12 -8.83 20.19
CA ALA A 99 5.45 -9.78 19.13
C ALA A 99 4.27 -10.73 18.83
N ARG A 100 3.64 -11.29 19.86
CA ARG A 100 2.44 -12.14 19.72
C ARG A 100 1.27 -11.40 19.11
N MET A 101 0.99 -10.17 19.53
CA MET A 101 -0.10 -9.36 18.96
C MET A 101 0.15 -9.02 17.49
N ASN A 102 1.38 -8.67 17.12
CA ASN A 102 1.74 -8.44 15.72
C ASN A 102 1.57 -9.70 14.87
N MET A 103 1.94 -10.87 15.42
CA MET A 103 1.78 -12.15 14.75
C MET A 103 0.31 -12.51 14.57
N LEU A 104 -0.50 -12.40 15.64
CA LEU A 104 -1.94 -12.65 15.58
C LEU A 104 -2.64 -11.67 14.64
N GLY A 105 -2.26 -10.39 14.66
CA GLY A 105 -2.80 -9.40 13.72
C GLY A 105 -2.43 -9.70 12.27
N ALA A 106 -1.21 -10.17 12.00
CA ALA A 106 -0.83 -10.61 10.67
C ALA A 106 -1.62 -11.85 10.22
N LEU A 107 -1.77 -12.85 11.10
CA LEU A 107 -2.37 -14.15 10.78
C LEU A 107 -3.90 -14.11 10.72
N LEU A 108 -4.55 -13.49 11.70
CA LEU A 108 -6.01 -13.52 11.88
C LEU A 108 -6.72 -12.35 11.19
N VAL A 109 -6.02 -11.25 10.91
CA VAL A 109 -6.62 -10.07 10.31
C VAL A 109 -6.03 -9.83 8.92
N ARG A 110 -4.73 -9.59 8.84
CA ARG A 110 -4.09 -9.11 7.60
C ARG A 110 -4.14 -10.16 6.48
N LEU A 111 -3.76 -11.41 6.78
CA LEU A 111 -3.73 -12.51 5.80
C LEU A 111 -5.14 -12.86 5.27
N PRO A 112 -6.16 -13.18 6.10
CA PRO A 112 -7.47 -13.55 5.59
C PRO A 112 -8.15 -12.38 4.88
N TRP A 113 -7.99 -11.14 5.38
CA TRP A 113 -8.63 -9.98 4.76
C TRP A 113 -8.01 -9.63 3.41
N SER A 114 -6.69 -9.68 3.28
CA SER A 114 -6.03 -9.47 1.99
C SER A 114 -6.40 -10.54 0.98
N LEU A 115 -6.46 -11.82 1.38
CA LEU A 115 -6.93 -12.91 0.53
C LEU A 115 -8.39 -12.71 0.10
N PHE A 116 -9.28 -12.35 1.03
CA PHE A 116 -10.68 -12.06 0.76
C PHE A 116 -10.85 -10.96 -0.28
N ILE A 117 -10.13 -9.83 -0.14
CA ILE A 117 -10.17 -8.73 -1.10
C ILE A 117 -9.66 -9.18 -2.48
N LEU A 118 -8.59 -9.97 -2.52
CA LEU A 118 -8.03 -10.44 -3.80
C LEU A 118 -9.01 -11.33 -4.56
N VAL A 119 -9.65 -12.27 -3.86
CA VAL A 119 -10.61 -13.21 -4.45
C VAL A 119 -11.89 -12.48 -4.88
N THR A 120 -12.50 -11.73 -3.97
CA THR A 120 -13.78 -11.05 -4.26
C THR A 120 -13.62 -9.87 -5.22
N GLY A 121 -12.50 -9.16 -5.14
CA GLY A 121 -12.18 -8.01 -6.00
C GLY A 121 -11.69 -8.39 -7.39
N TRP A 122 -11.28 -9.64 -7.64
CA TRP A 122 -10.74 -10.06 -8.94
C TRP A 122 -11.70 -9.80 -10.10
N GLY A 123 -12.98 -10.17 -9.95
CA GLY A 123 -13.98 -9.98 -11.01
C GLY A 123 -14.21 -8.51 -11.34
N MET A 124 -14.19 -7.64 -10.33
CA MET A 124 -14.35 -6.19 -10.52
C MET A 124 -13.10 -5.58 -11.17
N MET A 125 -11.90 -5.91 -10.67
CA MET A 125 -10.64 -5.38 -11.19
C MET A 125 -10.37 -5.84 -12.62
N SER A 126 -10.47 -7.15 -12.89
CA SER A 126 -10.18 -7.72 -14.22
C SER A 126 -11.10 -7.16 -15.30
N ARG A 127 -12.41 -7.05 -15.02
CA ARG A 127 -13.37 -6.43 -15.96
C ARG A 127 -13.06 -4.96 -16.19
N SER A 128 -12.76 -4.21 -15.13
CA SER A 128 -12.39 -2.80 -15.23
C SER A 128 -11.17 -2.58 -16.13
N VAL A 129 -10.13 -3.39 -15.95
CA VAL A 129 -8.90 -3.35 -16.76
C VAL A 129 -9.19 -3.74 -18.21
N LEU A 130 -9.93 -4.82 -18.44
CA LEU A 130 -10.29 -5.28 -19.79
C LEU A 130 -11.15 -4.27 -20.55
N GLN A 131 -12.01 -3.54 -19.85
CA GLN A 131 -12.87 -2.51 -20.43
C GLN A 131 -12.18 -1.14 -20.52
N LEU A 132 -10.94 -1.00 -20.05
CA LEU A 132 -10.23 0.28 -19.92
C LEU A 132 -11.13 1.36 -19.28
N GLU A 133 -11.75 0.99 -18.16
CA GLU A 133 -12.83 1.77 -17.54
C GLU A 133 -12.48 3.25 -17.42
N THR A 134 -13.39 4.08 -17.88
CA THR A 134 -13.27 5.54 -17.89
C THR A 134 -13.87 6.13 -16.63
N PHE A 135 -13.48 7.36 -16.30
CA PHE A 135 -14.15 8.12 -15.25
C PHE A 135 -15.58 8.45 -15.65
N PRO A 136 -16.54 8.38 -14.70
CA PRO A 136 -17.95 8.62 -15.00
C PRO A 136 -18.25 10.09 -15.35
N ASP A 137 -17.52 11.04 -14.75
CA ASP A 137 -17.79 12.47 -14.90
C ASP A 137 -17.06 13.12 -16.08
N THR A 138 -15.87 12.61 -16.42
CA THR A 138 -15.00 13.18 -17.45
C THR A 138 -14.89 12.31 -18.70
N PHE A 139 -15.30 11.04 -18.62
CA PHE A 139 -15.09 10.02 -19.66
C PHE A 139 -13.63 9.80 -20.04
N ASN A 140 -12.69 10.31 -19.24
CA ASN A 140 -11.27 10.07 -19.45
C ASN A 140 -10.92 8.61 -19.12
N PRO A 141 -10.08 7.94 -19.93
CA PRO A 141 -9.67 6.56 -19.68
C PRO A 141 -8.80 6.49 -18.45
N GLY A 142 -8.88 5.41 -17.67
CA GLY A 142 -7.91 5.11 -16.61
C GLY A 142 -8.46 4.97 -15.20
N TYR A 143 -9.78 5.08 -15.01
CA TYR A 143 -10.41 4.74 -13.73
C TYR A 143 -10.10 3.30 -13.28
N PHE A 144 -9.83 2.39 -14.23
CA PHE A 144 -9.35 1.04 -13.95
C PHE A 144 -8.05 1.01 -13.13
N VAL A 145 -7.18 2.03 -13.22
CA VAL A 145 -5.95 2.14 -12.43
C VAL A 145 -6.27 2.28 -10.94
N VAL A 146 -7.37 2.95 -10.60
CA VAL A 146 -7.82 3.10 -9.20
C VAL A 146 -8.22 1.74 -8.63
N LYS A 147 -9.01 0.97 -9.36
CA LYS A 147 -9.43 -0.39 -8.95
C LYS A 147 -8.26 -1.37 -8.92
N ALA A 148 -7.38 -1.29 -9.92
CA ALA A 148 -6.14 -2.06 -9.96
C ALA A 148 -5.21 -1.71 -8.79
N GLY A 149 -5.11 -0.42 -8.42
CA GLY A 149 -4.35 0.04 -7.26
C GLY A 149 -4.89 -0.52 -5.95
N ALA A 150 -6.20 -0.53 -5.76
CA ALA A 150 -6.82 -1.15 -4.59
C ALA A 150 -6.55 -2.66 -4.51
N TRP A 151 -6.63 -3.36 -5.64
CA TRP A 151 -6.31 -4.79 -5.70
C TRP A 151 -4.80 -5.06 -5.48
N LEU A 152 -3.94 -4.22 -6.06
CA LEU A 152 -2.49 -4.24 -5.86
C LEU A 152 -2.13 -4.03 -4.37
N MET A 153 -2.82 -3.12 -3.69
CA MET A 153 -2.64 -2.92 -2.24
C MET A 153 -2.87 -4.22 -1.47
N ALA A 154 -3.97 -4.92 -1.77
CA ALA A 154 -4.28 -6.20 -1.14
C ALA A 154 -3.20 -7.25 -1.44
N LEU A 155 -2.68 -7.29 -2.67
CA LEU A 155 -1.59 -8.18 -3.08
C LEU A 155 -0.31 -7.90 -2.29
N LEU A 156 0.09 -6.64 -2.19
CA LEU A 156 1.28 -6.22 -1.45
C LEU A 156 1.12 -6.49 0.06
N CYS A 157 -0.07 -6.27 0.62
CA CYS A 157 -0.40 -6.61 2.00
C CYS A 157 -0.33 -8.12 2.26
N LEU A 158 -0.81 -8.95 1.34
CA LEU A 158 -0.71 -10.41 1.43
C LEU A 158 0.75 -10.86 1.38
N ALA A 159 1.53 -10.36 0.41
CA ALA A 159 2.96 -10.66 0.29
C ALA A 159 3.73 -10.27 1.56
N GLN A 160 3.44 -9.09 2.10
CA GLN A 160 3.99 -8.60 3.37
C GLN A 160 3.62 -9.54 4.54
N ALA A 161 2.37 -9.99 4.64
CA ALA A 161 1.93 -10.91 5.68
C ALA A 161 2.62 -12.28 5.60
N LEU A 162 2.77 -12.83 4.39
CA LEU A 162 3.47 -14.10 4.16
C LEU A 162 4.95 -14.01 4.55
N LEU A 163 5.62 -12.90 4.21
CA LEU A 163 7.01 -12.66 4.61
C LEU A 163 7.17 -12.46 6.12
N ASP A 164 6.23 -11.75 6.77
CA ASP A 164 6.23 -11.58 8.22
C ASP A 164 6.09 -12.93 8.96
N ILE A 165 5.26 -13.84 8.44
CA ILE A 165 5.06 -15.19 8.98
C ILE A 165 6.31 -16.05 8.71
N ALA A 166 6.83 -16.05 7.48
CA ALA A 166 8.01 -16.84 7.10
C ALA A 166 9.29 -16.43 7.84
N ARG A 167 9.39 -15.16 8.25
CA ARG A 167 10.53 -14.68 9.06
C ARG A 167 10.49 -15.20 10.50
N GLY A 168 9.37 -15.75 10.97
CA GLY A 168 9.22 -16.22 12.33
C GLY A 168 9.49 -15.09 13.33
N ARG A 169 8.71 -14.01 13.31
CA ARG A 169 8.77 -12.96 14.35
C ARG A 169 8.42 -13.59 15.71
N HIS A 170 9.44 -14.14 16.38
CA HIS A 170 9.42 -14.77 17.71
C HIS A 170 10.03 -13.82 18.74
#